data_AF-A0A0V1Q3G3-F1
#
_entry.id   AF-A0A0V1Q3G3-F1
#
_cell.length_a   1.000
_cell.length_b   1.000
_cell.length_c   1.000
_cell.angle_alpha   90.00
_cell.angle_beta   90.00
_cell.angle_gamma   90.00
#
_symmetry.space_group_name_H-M   'P 1'
#
loop_
_entity.id
_entity.type
_entity.pdbx_description
1 polymer ?
#
loop_
_entity_poly.entity_id
_entity_poly.type
_entity_poly.pdbx_seq_one_letter_code
_entity_poly.pdbx_strand_id
1 'polypeptide(L)'
;MIYKPELTDGENSGLNHGRDFLKEFKDKYPWLSYGDLWTLGGVVAVQECGGPKIKWRPGRQDISDKERVPENGRLPDASRDADYVKGIFGRMGFNERETVCLIGAHCLGKCHKENTNYDGPWGPSFNMFTNDFFVRLLQNWHVKKWDGKKQYEDDETNSFMMLPTDMALKEDSNFLKYVKMYAEDEKLFFTDFAKNFSTLLELGVTFPDSIKPTEFKTLDEQDK
;
A
#
# COMPACT_ATOMS: atom_id res chain seq x y z
N MET A 1 2.31 15.67 1.63
CA MET A 1 0.83 15.72 1.68
C MET A 1 0.20 16.73 2.68
N ILE A 2 0.93 17.68 3.30
CA ILE A 2 0.31 18.71 4.19
C ILE A 2 0.07 20.07 3.49
N TYR A 3 0.58 20.23 2.27
CA TYR A 3 0.46 21.44 1.47
C TYR A 3 -0.13 21.12 0.10
N LYS A 4 -0.77 22.12 -0.54
CA LYS A 4 -1.21 22.03 -1.94
C LYS A 4 0.00 22.04 -2.89
N PRO A 5 -0.07 21.39 -4.06
CA PRO A 5 -1.26 20.71 -4.61
C PRO A 5 -1.55 19.32 -4.01
N GLU A 6 -0.55 18.64 -3.47
CA GLU A 6 -0.62 17.23 -3.02
C GLU A 6 -1.69 16.97 -1.92
N LEU A 7 -1.88 17.90 -0.98
CA LEU A 7 -2.92 17.80 0.07
C LEU A 7 -4.32 17.59 -0.52
N THR A 8 -4.56 18.13 -1.71
CA THR A 8 -5.84 18.09 -2.42
C THR A 8 -5.76 17.26 -3.70
N ASP A 9 -4.76 16.39 -3.83
CA ASP A 9 -4.72 15.43 -4.94
C ASP A 9 -5.93 14.50 -4.86
N GLY A 10 -6.60 14.27 -6.00
CA GLY A 10 -7.76 13.40 -6.08
C GLY A 10 -7.41 11.95 -5.73
N GLU A 11 -6.19 11.52 -6.05
CA GLU A 11 -5.67 10.20 -5.70
C GLU A 11 -5.39 10.04 -4.18
N ASN A 12 -5.41 11.15 -3.42
CA ASN A 12 -5.31 11.15 -1.95
C ASN A 12 -6.68 11.26 -1.24
N SER A 13 -7.80 11.17 -1.97
CA SER A 13 -9.14 11.27 -1.39
C SER A 13 -9.38 10.20 -0.31
N GLY A 14 -9.90 10.61 0.85
CA GLY A 14 -10.11 9.75 2.01
C GLY A 14 -8.90 9.64 2.96
N LEU A 15 -7.67 9.96 2.51
CA LEU A 15 -6.47 9.90 3.38
C LEU A 15 -6.45 10.97 4.47
N ASN A 16 -7.38 11.93 4.45
CA ASN A 16 -7.59 12.85 5.59
C ASN A 16 -7.94 12.08 6.86
N HIS A 17 -8.68 10.97 6.80
CA HIS A 17 -9.02 10.18 7.98
C HIS A 17 -7.77 9.65 8.70
N GLY A 18 -6.78 9.17 7.95
CA GLY A 18 -5.49 8.74 8.52
C GLY A 18 -4.69 9.91 9.10
N ARG A 19 -4.71 11.08 8.44
CA ARG A 19 -4.05 12.29 8.96
C ARG A 19 -4.70 12.76 10.26
N ASP A 20 -6.02 12.75 10.33
CA ASP A 20 -6.79 13.18 11.50
C ASP A 20 -6.56 12.22 12.66
N PHE A 21 -6.52 10.90 12.40
CA PHE A 21 -6.15 9.88 13.39
C PHE A 21 -4.74 10.12 13.95
N LEU A 22 -3.75 10.35 13.08
CA LEU A 22 -2.36 10.55 13.50
C LEU A 22 -2.12 11.91 14.20
N LYS A 23 -3.07 12.85 14.12
CA LYS A 23 -2.91 14.20 14.65
C LYS A 23 -2.62 14.21 16.16
N GLU A 24 -3.29 13.36 16.94
CA GLU A 24 -3.08 13.32 18.40
C GLU A 24 -1.64 12.93 18.76
N PHE A 25 -1.02 12.05 17.97
CA PHE A 25 0.38 11.64 18.18
C PHE A 25 1.34 12.75 17.79
N LYS A 26 1.02 13.53 16.74
CA LYS A 26 1.79 14.71 16.38
C LYS A 26 1.73 15.78 17.47
N ASP A 27 0.56 16.00 18.06
CA ASP A 27 0.38 16.96 19.16
C ASP A 27 1.14 16.50 20.43
N LYS A 28 1.08 15.20 20.74
CA LYS A 28 1.78 14.60 21.89
C LYS A 28 3.30 14.53 21.72
N TYR A 29 3.77 14.28 20.50
CA TYR A 29 5.18 14.13 20.15
C TYR A 29 5.58 15.15 19.06
N PRO A 30 5.59 16.45 19.37
CA PRO A 30 5.76 17.51 18.37
C PRO A 30 7.13 17.49 17.67
N TRP A 31 8.11 16.80 18.26
CA TRP A 31 9.45 16.60 17.72
C TRP A 31 9.52 15.60 16.55
N LEU A 32 8.52 14.73 16.37
CA LEU A 32 8.44 13.83 15.22
C LEU A 32 8.10 14.62 13.96
N SER A 33 8.80 14.40 12.85
CA SER A 33 8.37 14.95 11.56
C SER A 33 7.07 14.27 11.09
N TYR A 34 6.29 14.95 10.23
CA TYR A 34 5.13 14.31 9.60
C TYR A 34 5.55 13.10 8.77
N GLY A 35 6.68 13.20 8.05
CA GLY A 35 7.21 12.09 7.27
C GLY A 35 7.51 10.86 8.14
N ASP A 36 8.17 11.04 9.29
CA ASP A 36 8.43 9.93 10.20
C ASP A 36 7.14 9.39 10.81
N LEU A 37 6.23 10.26 11.24
CA LEU A 37 4.95 9.84 11.83
C LEU A 37 4.09 9.02 10.86
N TRP A 38 3.96 9.43 9.61
CA TRP A 38 3.13 8.73 8.62
C TRP A 38 3.73 7.39 8.21
N THR A 39 5.04 7.36 7.97
CA THR A 39 5.72 6.10 7.60
C THR A 39 5.75 5.12 8.76
N LEU A 40 5.95 5.60 10.00
CA LEU A 40 5.83 4.76 11.20
C LEU A 40 4.40 4.25 11.40
N GLY A 41 3.39 5.09 11.18
CA GLY A 41 1.99 4.69 11.22
C GLY A 41 1.67 3.54 10.27
N GLY A 42 2.20 3.58 9.04
CA GLY A 42 2.07 2.47 8.08
C GLY A 42 2.77 1.19 8.55
N VAL A 43 3.99 1.30 9.10
CA VAL A 43 4.72 0.15 9.67
C VAL A 43 3.96 -0.50 10.82
N VAL A 44 3.49 0.30 11.77
CA VAL A 44 2.73 -0.19 12.93
C VAL A 44 1.42 -0.82 12.47
N ALA A 45 0.70 -0.20 11.53
CA ALA A 45 -0.54 -0.76 11.00
C ALA A 45 -0.33 -2.15 10.39
N VAL A 46 0.70 -2.35 9.56
CA VAL A 46 0.98 -3.68 9.00
C VAL A 46 1.28 -4.71 10.10
N GLN A 47 2.10 -4.35 11.08
CA GLN A 47 2.46 -5.26 12.16
C GLN A 47 1.27 -5.64 13.05
N GLU A 48 0.46 -4.65 13.47
CA GLU A 48 -0.69 -4.87 14.34
C GLU A 48 -1.86 -5.56 13.61
N CYS A 49 -1.89 -5.53 12.27
CA CYS A 49 -2.79 -6.35 11.46
C CYS A 49 -2.29 -7.79 11.27
N GLY A 50 -1.26 -8.24 11.99
CA GLY A 50 -0.70 -9.60 11.88
C GLY A 50 0.31 -9.79 10.75
N GLY A 51 0.75 -8.71 10.10
CA GLY A 51 1.73 -8.73 9.03
C GLY A 51 3.19 -8.87 9.52
N PRO A 52 4.16 -8.80 8.60
CA PRO A 52 5.56 -8.99 8.94
C PRO A 52 6.15 -7.80 9.72
N LYS A 53 7.26 -8.06 10.44
CA LYS A 53 8.10 -7.01 10.99
C LYS A 53 8.77 -6.22 9.87
N ILE A 54 8.60 -4.90 9.89
CA ILE A 54 9.20 -4.00 8.90
C ILE A 54 10.27 -3.16 9.58
N LYS A 55 11.49 -3.23 9.05
CA LYS A 55 12.57 -2.34 9.46
C LYS A 55 12.23 -0.91 9.10
N TRP A 56 12.36 0.00 10.06
CA TRP A 56 12.06 1.40 9.88
C TRP A 56 13.18 2.29 10.43
N ARG A 57 13.41 3.43 9.77
CA ARG A 57 14.36 4.45 10.21
C ARG A 57 13.66 5.81 10.40
N PRO A 58 13.93 6.51 11.52
CA PRO A 58 13.59 7.92 11.66
C PRO A 58 14.59 8.80 10.90
N GLY A 59 14.27 10.07 10.74
CA GLY A 59 15.17 11.09 10.20
C GLY A 59 14.62 11.85 9.01
N ARG A 60 13.36 11.61 8.60
CA ARG A 60 12.71 12.46 7.60
C ARG A 60 12.56 13.87 8.17
N GLN A 61 12.76 14.87 7.33
CA GLN A 61 12.65 16.27 7.73
C GLN A 61 11.44 16.90 7.06
N ASP A 62 10.62 17.59 7.86
CA ASP A 62 9.54 18.40 7.32
C ASP A 62 10.14 19.58 6.56
N ILE A 63 9.69 19.77 5.32
CA ILE A 63 10.11 20.87 4.48
C ILE A 63 8.94 21.84 4.36
N SER A 64 9.16 23.10 4.73
CA SER A 64 8.16 24.17 4.62
C SER A 64 8.11 24.82 3.23
N ASP A 65 9.09 24.51 2.39
CA ASP A 65 9.17 25.00 1.01
C ASP A 65 8.08 24.36 0.15
N LYS A 66 7.11 25.18 -0.25
CA LYS A 66 5.94 24.76 -1.03
C LYS A 66 6.28 24.46 -2.49
N GLU A 67 7.40 24.97 -3.02
CA GLU A 67 7.84 24.66 -4.39
C GLU A 67 8.33 23.22 -4.52
N ARG A 68 8.68 22.59 -3.38
CA ARG A 68 9.08 21.18 -3.32
C ARG A 68 7.91 20.21 -3.18
N VAL A 69 6.68 20.72 -3.09
CA VAL A 69 5.48 19.86 -3.09
C VAL A 69 5.31 19.29 -4.50
N PRO A 70 5.26 17.97 -4.67
CA PRO A 70 5.12 17.38 -6.00
C PRO A 70 3.78 17.78 -6.63
N GLU A 71 3.79 17.95 -7.94
CA GLU A 71 2.56 18.07 -8.72
C GLU A 71 1.73 16.77 -8.64
N ASN A 72 0.42 16.91 -8.77
CA ASN A 72 -0.52 15.79 -8.79
C ASN A 72 -0.30 14.90 -10.03
N GLY A 73 -0.84 13.69 -10.00
CA GLY A 73 -0.76 12.74 -11.13
C GLY A 73 0.49 11.87 -11.14
N ARG A 74 1.23 11.84 -10.01
CA ARG A 74 2.35 10.90 -9.82
C ARG A 74 1.91 9.55 -9.27
N LEU A 75 0.75 9.47 -8.62
CA LEU A 75 0.16 8.24 -8.11
C LEU A 75 -0.49 7.41 -9.25
N PRO A 76 -0.56 6.07 -9.11
CA PRO A 76 -1.04 5.19 -10.17
C PRO A 76 -2.55 5.30 -10.40
N ASP A 77 -2.96 5.22 -11.66
CA ASP A 77 -4.37 5.05 -12.08
C ASP A 77 -4.73 3.56 -12.13
N ALA A 78 -5.71 3.17 -11.31
CA ALA A 78 -6.22 1.81 -11.17
C ALA A 78 -6.90 1.23 -12.43
N SER A 79 -7.20 2.05 -13.44
CA SER A 79 -7.90 1.62 -14.67
C SER A 79 -6.98 1.05 -15.76
N ARG A 80 -5.67 1.02 -15.50
CA ARG A 80 -4.62 0.81 -16.51
C ARG A 80 -4.15 -0.65 -16.59
N ASP A 81 -3.27 -0.92 -17.55
CA ASP A 81 -2.75 -2.25 -17.89
C ASP A 81 -1.40 -2.58 -17.21
N ALA A 82 -0.87 -3.77 -17.51
CA ALA A 82 0.37 -4.26 -16.93
C ALA A 82 1.59 -3.40 -17.28
N ASP A 83 1.68 -2.89 -18.51
CA ASP A 83 2.82 -2.07 -18.93
C ASP A 83 2.82 -0.71 -18.21
N TYR A 84 1.65 -0.13 -17.97
CA TYR A 84 1.52 1.02 -17.10
C TYR A 84 2.00 0.72 -15.67
N VAL A 85 1.57 -0.41 -15.09
CA VAL A 85 1.99 -0.82 -13.74
C VAL A 85 3.51 -0.98 -13.66
N LYS A 86 4.12 -1.69 -14.63
CA LYS A 86 5.59 -1.82 -14.75
C LYS A 86 6.28 -0.46 -14.82
N GLY A 87 5.75 0.46 -15.63
CA GLY A 87 6.33 1.80 -15.80
C GLY A 87 6.29 2.63 -14.51
N ILE A 88 5.17 2.62 -13.78
CA ILE A 88 5.02 3.39 -12.54
C ILE A 88 5.94 2.87 -11.45
N PHE A 89 5.98 1.55 -11.22
CA PHE A 89 6.83 0.95 -10.20
C PHE A 89 8.31 0.95 -10.59
N GLY A 90 8.61 0.77 -11.88
CA GLY A 90 9.96 0.88 -12.41
C GLY A 90 10.56 2.27 -12.20
N ARG A 91 9.76 3.35 -12.33
CA ARG A 91 10.18 4.72 -11.99
C ARG A 91 10.58 4.87 -10.52
N MET A 92 10.02 4.05 -9.62
CA MET A 92 10.36 4.02 -8.19
C MET A 92 11.51 3.04 -7.89
N GLY A 93 12.06 2.37 -8.90
CA GLY A 93 13.18 1.43 -8.76
C GLY A 93 12.78 -0.01 -8.46
N PHE A 94 11.49 -0.36 -8.55
CA PHE A 94 11.01 -1.71 -8.28
C PHE A 94 10.89 -2.55 -9.55
N ASN A 95 11.36 -3.80 -9.47
CA ASN A 95 11.13 -4.79 -10.52
C ASN A 95 9.73 -5.44 -10.41
N GLU A 96 9.42 -6.38 -11.31
CA GLU A 96 8.10 -7.00 -11.37
C GLU A 96 7.76 -7.82 -10.11
N ARG A 97 8.74 -8.49 -9.49
CA ARG A 97 8.53 -9.25 -8.24
C ARG A 97 8.17 -8.33 -7.09
N GLU A 98 8.92 -7.23 -6.98
CA GLU A 98 8.75 -6.23 -5.92
C GLU A 98 7.44 -5.46 -6.12
N THR A 99 7.05 -5.20 -7.37
CA THR A 99 5.77 -4.60 -7.76
C THR A 99 4.60 -5.47 -7.31
N VAL A 100 4.58 -6.75 -7.71
CA VAL A 100 3.51 -7.69 -7.31
C VAL A 100 3.46 -7.83 -5.79
N CYS A 101 4.61 -7.87 -5.14
CA CYS A 101 4.71 -7.92 -3.68
C CYS A 101 4.03 -6.72 -3.02
N LEU A 102 4.37 -5.49 -3.42
CA LEU A 102 3.82 -4.27 -2.84
C LEU A 102 2.30 -4.15 -3.06
N ILE A 103 1.79 -4.54 -4.23
CA ILE A 103 0.35 -4.54 -4.52
C ILE A 103 -0.40 -5.54 -3.64
N GLY A 104 0.27 -6.56 -3.10
CA GLY A 104 -0.28 -7.46 -2.08
C GLY A 104 -0.84 -6.77 -0.83
N ALA A 105 -0.48 -5.51 -0.57
CA ALA A 105 -1.12 -4.68 0.46
C ALA A 105 -2.64 -4.51 0.26
N HIS A 106 -3.16 -4.73 -0.95
CA HIS A 106 -4.60 -4.79 -1.24
C HIS A 106 -5.32 -5.94 -0.52
N CYS A 107 -4.63 -6.83 0.21
CA CYS A 107 -5.29 -7.70 1.19
C CYS A 107 -6.00 -6.89 2.31
N LEU A 108 -5.58 -5.64 2.55
CA LEU A 108 -6.15 -4.74 3.54
C LEU A 108 -7.17 -3.78 2.93
N GLY A 109 -8.19 -3.49 3.72
CA GLY A 109 -9.17 -2.44 3.48
C GLY A 109 -10.13 -2.73 2.34
N LYS A 110 -10.64 -1.65 1.76
CA LYS A 110 -11.60 -1.70 0.67
C LYS A 110 -11.55 -0.42 -0.16
N CYS A 111 -12.01 -0.50 -1.41
CA CYS A 111 -12.37 0.69 -2.17
C CYS A 111 -13.65 1.31 -1.62
N HIS A 112 -13.75 2.63 -1.80
CA HIS A 112 -14.87 3.46 -1.39
C HIS A 112 -15.29 4.32 -2.58
N LYS A 113 -16.57 4.24 -2.96
CA LYS A 113 -17.10 4.88 -4.19
C LYS A 113 -16.87 6.38 -4.18
N GLU A 114 -17.07 7.03 -3.04
CA GLU A 114 -16.90 8.46 -2.83
C GLU A 114 -15.45 8.95 -2.97
N ASN A 115 -14.47 8.07 -2.72
CA ASN A 115 -13.06 8.43 -2.77
C ASN A 115 -12.43 8.12 -4.14
N THR A 116 -12.82 7.00 -4.74
CA THR A 116 -12.09 6.42 -5.90
C THR A 116 -13.00 6.09 -7.10
N ASN A 117 -14.31 6.09 -6.89
CA ASN A 117 -15.33 5.55 -7.81
C ASN A 117 -15.17 4.04 -8.11
N TYR A 118 -14.50 3.32 -7.20
CA TYR A 118 -14.50 1.87 -7.06
C TYR A 118 -15.11 1.52 -5.69
N ASP A 119 -15.66 0.32 -5.52
CA ASP A 119 -16.32 -0.07 -4.27
C ASP A 119 -16.18 -1.56 -3.94
N GLY A 120 -15.92 -1.83 -2.66
CA GLY A 120 -15.86 -3.18 -2.11
C GLY A 120 -14.47 -3.59 -1.62
N PRO A 121 -14.39 -4.63 -0.76
CA PRO A 121 -13.13 -5.19 -0.29
C PRO A 121 -12.53 -6.17 -1.31
N TRP A 122 -11.22 -6.41 -1.23
CA TRP A 122 -10.55 -7.47 -2.01
C TRP A 122 -10.74 -8.88 -1.43
N GLY A 123 -11.12 -8.98 -0.14
CA GLY A 123 -11.28 -10.24 0.57
C GLY A 123 -12.04 -10.07 1.89
N PRO A 124 -12.34 -11.17 2.60
CA PRO A 124 -13.15 -11.16 3.81
C PRO A 124 -12.38 -10.62 5.02
N SER A 125 -11.07 -10.85 5.07
CA SER A 125 -10.19 -10.49 6.19
C SER A 125 -9.54 -9.12 5.97
N PHE A 126 -10.33 -8.10 5.64
CA PHE A 126 -9.85 -6.78 5.22
C PHE A 126 -9.10 -5.97 6.29
N ASN A 127 -8.96 -6.49 7.52
CA ASN A 127 -8.14 -5.89 8.57
C ASN A 127 -6.99 -6.80 9.04
N MET A 128 -6.75 -7.91 8.34
CA MET A 128 -5.63 -8.80 8.60
C MET A 128 -4.69 -8.85 7.40
N PHE A 129 -3.41 -8.64 7.65
CA PHE A 129 -2.40 -8.72 6.59
C PHE A 129 -2.09 -10.20 6.31
N THR A 130 -2.45 -10.66 5.11
CA THR A 130 -2.37 -12.08 4.69
C THR A 130 -2.03 -12.15 3.20
N ASN A 131 -1.72 -13.34 2.68
CA ASN A 131 -1.55 -13.54 1.23
C ASN A 131 -2.88 -13.72 0.45
N ASP A 132 -4.05 -13.52 1.09
CA ASP A 132 -5.38 -13.76 0.51
C ASP A 132 -5.61 -13.02 -0.81
N PHE A 133 -5.03 -11.83 -0.96
CA PHE A 133 -5.11 -11.07 -2.22
C PHE A 133 -4.65 -11.92 -3.42
N PHE A 134 -3.52 -12.60 -3.30
CA PHE A 134 -2.97 -13.42 -4.39
C PHE A 134 -3.79 -14.69 -4.61
N VAL A 135 -4.23 -15.34 -3.54
CA VAL A 135 -5.07 -16.55 -3.60
C VAL A 135 -6.38 -16.24 -4.34
N ARG A 136 -7.03 -15.12 -4.00
CA ARG A 136 -8.28 -14.67 -4.60
C ARG A 136 -8.11 -14.20 -6.03
N LEU A 137 -7.02 -13.48 -6.33
CA LEU A 137 -6.75 -13.02 -7.68
C LEU A 137 -6.69 -14.18 -8.71
N LEU A 138 -6.27 -15.37 -8.28
CA LEU A 138 -6.23 -16.56 -9.13
C LEU A 138 -7.61 -17.19 -9.40
N GLN A 139 -8.66 -16.83 -8.65
CA GLN A 139 -10.03 -17.29 -8.85
C GLN A 139 -10.69 -16.69 -10.10
N ASN A 140 -11.93 -17.07 -10.42
CA ASN A 140 -12.65 -16.49 -11.56
C ASN A 140 -13.34 -15.18 -11.18
N TRP A 141 -13.30 -14.24 -12.12
CA TRP A 141 -13.79 -12.88 -11.97
C TRP A 141 -14.54 -12.47 -13.23
N HIS A 142 -15.60 -11.69 -13.06
CA HIS A 142 -16.31 -11.04 -14.15
C HIS A 142 -16.42 -9.54 -13.93
N VAL A 143 -16.66 -8.80 -15.01
CA VAL A 143 -16.84 -7.35 -14.91
C VAL A 143 -18.15 -7.06 -14.20
N LYS A 144 -18.06 -6.32 -13.10
CA LYS A 144 -19.22 -5.87 -12.32
C LYS A 144 -20.09 -4.93 -13.15
N LYS A 145 -21.41 -5.16 -13.14
CA LYS A 145 -22.39 -4.30 -13.82
C LYS A 145 -22.99 -3.31 -12.83
N TRP A 146 -22.48 -2.07 -12.84
CA TRP A 146 -22.86 -1.02 -11.90
C TRP A 146 -22.56 0.37 -12.49
N ASP A 147 -22.79 1.42 -11.72
CA ASP A 147 -22.71 2.83 -12.14
C ASP A 147 -21.37 3.51 -11.82
N GLY A 148 -20.40 2.78 -11.26
CA GLY A 148 -19.05 3.28 -11.00
C GLY A 148 -18.03 2.91 -12.10
N LYS A 149 -16.74 3.06 -11.79
CA LYS A 149 -15.67 2.70 -12.73
C LYS A 149 -15.64 1.19 -12.98
N LYS A 150 -15.07 0.77 -14.12
CA LYS A 150 -14.92 -0.64 -14.46
C LYS A 150 -14.10 -1.35 -13.38
N GLN A 151 -14.72 -2.27 -12.67
CA GLN A 151 -14.06 -3.20 -11.75
C GLN A 151 -14.61 -4.61 -11.97
N TYR A 152 -14.01 -5.56 -11.27
CA TYR A 152 -14.39 -6.96 -11.32
C TYR A 152 -15.00 -7.37 -9.99
N GLU A 153 -15.87 -8.37 -10.01
CA GLU A 153 -16.38 -9.06 -8.83
C GLU A 153 -16.21 -10.57 -8.98
N ASP A 154 -16.07 -11.27 -7.85
CA ASP A 154 -15.78 -12.70 -7.86
C ASP A 154 -17.02 -13.50 -8.29
N ASP A 155 -16.82 -14.54 -9.10
CA ASP A 155 -17.93 -15.36 -9.62
C ASP A 155 -18.67 -16.16 -8.53
N GLU A 156 -18.01 -16.39 -7.38
CA GLU A 156 -18.53 -17.26 -6.32
C GLU A 156 -19.57 -16.55 -5.46
N THR A 157 -19.31 -15.30 -5.07
CA THR A 157 -20.10 -14.58 -4.07
C THR A 157 -20.52 -13.17 -4.49
N ASN A 158 -19.97 -12.62 -5.57
CA ASN A 158 -20.13 -11.21 -5.97
C ASN A 158 -19.84 -10.20 -4.82
N SER A 159 -19.02 -10.59 -3.85
CA SER A 159 -18.82 -9.82 -2.60
C SER A 159 -17.45 -9.15 -2.55
N PHE A 160 -16.49 -9.65 -3.32
CA PHE A 160 -15.14 -9.13 -3.40
C PHE A 160 -14.92 -8.44 -4.73
N MET A 161 -13.87 -7.63 -4.80
CA MET A 161 -13.54 -6.89 -6.02
C MET A 161 -12.07 -7.00 -6.40
N MET A 162 -11.79 -6.79 -7.69
CA MET A 162 -10.45 -6.51 -8.22
C MET A 162 -10.48 -5.28 -9.13
N LEU A 163 -9.46 -4.44 -9.02
CA LEU A 163 -9.24 -3.31 -9.94
C LEU A 163 -8.73 -3.85 -11.29
N PRO A 164 -8.89 -3.10 -12.40
CA PRO A 164 -8.24 -3.42 -13.66
C PRO A 164 -6.72 -3.65 -13.52
N THR A 165 -6.02 -2.85 -12.73
CA THR A 165 -4.59 -3.05 -12.45
C THR A 165 -4.29 -4.29 -11.62
N ASP A 166 -5.21 -4.75 -10.75
CA ASP A 166 -5.04 -6.01 -10.03
C ASP A 166 -5.17 -7.19 -11.01
N MET A 167 -6.19 -7.14 -11.88
CA MET A 167 -6.39 -8.14 -12.93
C MET A 167 -5.21 -8.18 -13.92
N ALA A 168 -4.57 -7.04 -14.19
CA ALA A 168 -3.36 -6.99 -15.00
C ALA A 168 -2.21 -7.85 -14.44
N LEU A 169 -2.13 -8.03 -13.11
CA LEU A 169 -1.14 -8.93 -12.50
C LEU A 169 -1.44 -10.40 -12.80
N LYS A 170 -2.72 -10.75 -12.98
CA LYS A 170 -3.15 -12.10 -13.36
C LYS A 170 -2.95 -12.36 -14.86
N GLU A 171 -3.20 -11.35 -15.69
CA GLU A 171 -3.22 -11.47 -17.15
C GLU A 171 -1.81 -11.43 -17.76
N ASP A 172 -0.86 -10.67 -17.18
CA ASP A 172 0.51 -10.59 -17.67
C ASP A 172 1.39 -11.72 -17.10
N SER A 173 2.03 -12.50 -17.98
CA SER A 173 2.85 -13.66 -17.56
C SER A 173 4.08 -13.31 -16.70
N ASN A 174 4.63 -12.09 -16.80
CA ASN A 174 5.76 -11.65 -15.98
C ASN A 174 5.33 -11.35 -14.54
N PHE A 175 4.08 -10.92 -14.34
CA PHE A 175 3.49 -10.74 -13.02
C PHE A 175 2.89 -12.04 -12.48
N LEU A 176 2.16 -12.80 -13.29
CA LEU A 176 1.41 -13.97 -12.87
C LEU A 176 2.28 -15.02 -12.16
N LYS A 177 3.54 -15.19 -12.58
CA LYS A 177 4.48 -16.10 -11.91
C LYS A 177 4.73 -15.72 -10.44
N TYR A 178 4.78 -14.42 -10.13
CA TYR A 178 4.95 -13.93 -8.75
C TYR A 178 3.63 -13.94 -7.98
N VAL A 179 2.49 -13.71 -8.64
CA VAL A 179 1.16 -13.89 -8.03
C VAL A 179 1.01 -15.33 -7.53
N LYS A 180 1.31 -16.32 -8.37
CA LYS A 180 1.27 -17.74 -7.98
C LYS A 180 2.24 -18.06 -6.84
N MET A 181 3.46 -17.54 -6.93
CA MET A 181 4.48 -17.73 -5.90
C MET A 181 4.03 -17.24 -4.52
N TYR A 182 3.45 -16.04 -4.44
CA TYR A 182 2.98 -15.50 -3.15
C TYR A 182 1.66 -16.13 -2.69
N ALA A 183 0.81 -16.59 -3.61
CA ALA A 183 -0.38 -17.37 -3.25
C ALA A 183 -0.01 -18.71 -2.60
N GLU A 184 1.09 -19.33 -3.03
CA GLU A 184 1.57 -20.62 -2.50
C GLU A 184 2.41 -20.49 -1.23
N ASP A 185 3.07 -19.35 -1.01
CA ASP A 185 4.00 -19.13 0.12
C ASP A 185 3.80 -17.76 0.79
N GLU A 186 2.96 -17.73 1.82
CA GLU A 186 2.71 -16.53 2.63
C GLU A 186 3.97 -16.04 3.36
N LYS A 187 4.82 -16.96 3.83
CA LYS A 187 6.03 -16.59 4.54
C LYS A 187 7.01 -15.87 3.62
N LEU A 188 7.12 -16.32 2.37
CA LEU A 188 7.90 -15.65 1.34
C LEU A 188 7.32 -14.27 1.01
N PHE A 189 5.99 -14.17 0.85
CA PHE A 189 5.32 -12.89 0.66
C PHE A 189 5.65 -11.91 1.79
N PHE A 190 5.53 -12.34 3.04
CA PHE A 190 5.81 -11.53 4.23
C PHE A 190 7.27 -11.07 4.28
N THR A 191 8.20 -11.97 3.96
CA THR A 191 9.64 -11.66 3.93
C THR A 191 9.96 -10.60 2.88
N ASP A 192 9.43 -10.76 1.67
CA ASP A 192 9.66 -9.82 0.59
C ASP A 192 8.93 -8.49 0.84
N PHE A 193 7.71 -8.53 1.38
CA PHE A 193 6.93 -7.34 1.66
C PHE A 193 7.60 -6.47 2.71
N ALA A 194 8.12 -7.07 3.79
CA ALA A 194 8.89 -6.36 4.81
C ALA A 194 10.05 -5.55 4.19
N LYS A 195 10.82 -6.19 3.31
CA LYS A 195 11.95 -5.56 2.63
C LYS A 195 11.51 -4.47 1.64
N ASN A 196 10.52 -4.77 0.81
CA ASN A 196 10.11 -3.87 -0.27
C ASN A 196 9.35 -2.66 0.26
N PHE A 197 8.51 -2.84 1.28
CA PHE A 197 7.82 -1.75 1.94
C PHE A 197 8.80 -0.86 2.71
N SER A 198 9.78 -1.43 3.42
CA SER A 198 10.88 -0.65 4.01
C SER A 198 11.61 0.20 2.96
N THR A 199 11.97 -0.40 1.82
CA THR A 199 12.60 0.30 0.69
C THR A 199 11.72 1.44 0.16
N LEU A 200 10.41 1.20 -0.03
CA LEU A 200 9.45 2.20 -0.50
C LEU A 200 9.41 3.42 0.42
N LEU A 201 9.37 3.19 1.74
CA LEU A 201 9.31 4.27 2.73
C LEU A 201 10.62 5.07 2.79
N GLU A 202 11.76 4.48 2.41
CA GLU A 202 13.09 5.11 2.44
C GLU A 202 13.47 5.84 1.13
N LEU A 203 12.63 5.78 0.07
CA LEU A 203 12.93 6.42 -1.20
C LEU A 203 13.23 7.92 -1.07
N GLY A 204 14.36 8.34 -1.64
CA GLY A 204 14.80 9.74 -1.66
C GLY A 204 15.37 10.27 -0.33
N VAL A 205 15.53 9.41 0.69
CA VAL A 205 16.11 9.80 1.98
C VAL A 205 17.54 9.29 2.10
N THR A 206 18.46 10.18 2.41
CA THR A 206 19.84 9.82 2.77
C THR A 206 19.96 9.75 4.30
N PHE A 207 20.13 8.56 4.84
CA PHE A 207 20.32 8.37 6.28
C PHE A 207 21.81 8.39 6.67
N PRO A 208 22.21 9.09 7.74
CA PRO A 208 23.54 8.97 8.31
C PRO A 208 23.82 7.53 8.78
N ASP A 209 25.08 7.10 8.73
CA ASP A 209 25.50 5.75 9.15
C ASP A 209 25.15 5.41 10.60
N SER A 210 24.99 6.42 11.45
CA SER A 210 24.59 6.29 12.85
C SER A 210 23.12 5.86 13.01
N ILE A 211 22.25 6.11 12.02
CA ILE A 211 20.84 5.74 12.07
C ILE A 211 20.66 4.32 11.55
N LYS A 212 20.48 3.38 12.48
CA LYS A 212 20.22 1.97 12.15
C LYS A 212 18.71 1.71 12.02
N PRO A 213 18.29 0.85 11.07
CA PRO A 213 16.90 0.41 11.01
C PRO A 213 16.53 -0.34 12.28
N THR A 214 15.31 -0.11 12.75
CA THR A 214 14.76 -0.72 13.97
C THR A 214 13.50 -1.49 13.62
N GLU A 215 13.29 -2.63 14.27
CA GLU A 215 12.02 -3.36 14.29
C GLU A 215 11.33 -3.09 15.62
N PHE A 216 10.03 -2.81 15.57
CA PHE A 216 9.25 -2.53 16.77
C PHE A 216 8.56 -3.80 17.27
N LYS A 217 8.53 -3.98 18.59
CA LYS A 217 7.68 -5.01 19.20
C LYS A 217 6.21 -4.65 18.97
N THR A 218 5.37 -5.64 18.70
CA THR A 218 3.91 -5.44 18.70
C THR A 218 3.41 -5.25 20.13
N LEU A 219 2.14 -4.90 20.32
CA LEU A 219 1.54 -4.87 21.66
C LEU A 219 1.58 -6.27 22.32
N ASP A 220 1.18 -7.31 21.59
CA ASP A 220 1.20 -8.70 22.05
C ASP A 220 2.59 -9.22 22.46
N GLU A 221 3.67 -8.65 21.91
CA GLU A 221 5.05 -8.99 22.26
C GLU A 221 5.60 -8.19 23.45
N GLN A 222 4.93 -7.10 23.82
CA GLN A 222 5.28 -6.28 25.00
C GLN A 222 4.59 -6.79 26.26
N ASP A 223 3.43 -7.43 26.12
CA ASP A 223 2.66 -8.02 27.22
C ASP A 223 3.21 -9.38 27.70
N LYS A 224 4.29 -9.89 27.08
CA LYS A 224 4.99 -11.13 27.42
C LYS A 224 6.36 -10.87 28.05
#